data_AF-A0A4Q9KBU1-F1
#
_entry.id   AF-A0A4Q9KBU1-F1
#
_cell.length_a   1.000
_cell.length_b   1.000
_cell.length_c   1.000
_cell.angle_alpha   90.00
_cell.angle_beta   90.00
_cell.angle_gamma   90.00
#
_symmetry.space_group_name_H-M   'P 1'
#
loop_
_entity.id
_entity.type
_entity.pdbx_description
1 polymer ?
#
loop_
_entity_poly.entity_id
_entity_poly.type
_entity_poly.pdbx_seq_one_letter_code
_entity_poly.pdbx_strand_id
1 'polypeptide(L)'
;MRGVGGTPPTGPARPPADSWGRARLSALWAIDEAVPLEVTWLTYQDIIDAYRHPDADVGKKLLTSVIDRIKTAVPAGLEELAQLGRTLEKRRDDILAWFDHPGSSNGPTEAINGRLEHLRGIALGFRNLVNYRLRSLLEAGGFRPLIHSLS
;
A
#
# COMPACT_ATOMS: atom_id res chain seq x y z
N MET A 1 24.59 -28.46 14.62
CA MET A 1 25.31 -28.06 13.39
C MET A 1 24.32 -27.88 12.26
N ARG A 2 24.06 -26.63 11.88
CA ARG A 2 23.76 -26.22 10.50
C ARG A 2 24.00 -24.72 10.46
N GLY A 3 25.17 -24.35 9.96
CA GLY A 3 25.51 -22.97 9.65
C GLY A 3 24.98 -22.64 8.26
N VAL A 4 24.39 -21.46 8.14
CA VAL A 4 24.46 -20.66 6.92
C VAL A 4 24.79 -19.26 7.41
N GLY A 5 26.09 -18.95 7.39
CA GLY A 5 26.59 -17.61 7.62
C GLY A 5 26.28 -16.75 6.40
N GLY A 6 25.33 -15.84 6.56
CA GLY A 6 25.15 -14.68 5.69
C GLY A 6 24.98 -13.48 6.60
N THR A 7 25.95 -12.57 6.60
CA THR A 7 25.85 -11.31 7.33
C THR A 7 24.65 -10.51 6.77
N PRO A 8 23.67 -10.10 7.58
CA PRO A 8 22.54 -9.32 7.08
C PRO A 8 23.04 -7.94 6.61
N PRO A 9 22.49 -7.37 5.53
CA PRO A 9 22.85 -6.03 5.09
C PRO A 9 22.49 -5.02 6.20
N THR A 10 23.48 -4.27 6.64
CA THR A 10 23.36 -3.22 7.65
C THR A 10 22.65 -1.99 7.07
N GLY A 11 21.32 -1.97 7.17
CA GLY A 11 20.52 -0.75 7.10
C GLY A 11 20.54 0.03 8.42
N PRO A 12 20.14 1.32 8.45
CA PRO A 12 20.18 2.13 9.65
C PRO A 12 19.32 1.55 10.79
N ALA A 13 19.84 1.60 12.02
CA ALA A 13 19.21 1.05 13.22
C ALA A 13 17.85 1.74 13.50
N ARG A 14 16.78 0.93 13.54
CA ARG A 14 15.39 1.36 13.76
C ARG A 14 15.14 1.69 15.25
N PRO A 15 14.38 2.77 15.57
CA PRO A 15 13.97 3.04 16.94
C PRO A 15 13.02 1.95 17.48
N PRO A 16 13.02 1.69 18.79
CA PRO A 16 12.31 0.56 19.36
C PRO A 16 10.79 0.78 19.37
N ALA A 17 10.03 -0.12 18.73
CA ALA A 17 8.60 -0.30 19.05
C ALA A 17 8.45 -0.64 20.54
N ASP A 18 7.28 -0.41 21.14
CA ASP A 18 7.03 -0.77 22.52
C ASP A 18 7.41 -2.24 22.81
N SER A 19 7.83 -2.52 24.05
CA SER A 19 8.39 -3.84 24.43
C SER A 19 7.40 -4.98 24.21
N TRP A 20 6.10 -4.69 24.26
CA TRP A 20 5.01 -5.64 24.06
C TRP A 20 4.81 -6.04 22.60
N GLY A 21 4.83 -5.10 21.66
CA GLY A 21 4.74 -5.40 20.23
C GLY A 21 5.91 -6.26 19.75
N ARG A 22 7.12 -5.98 20.26
CA ARG A 22 8.32 -6.78 19.93
C ARG A 22 8.26 -8.19 20.49
N ALA A 23 7.88 -8.36 21.75
CA ALA A 23 7.77 -9.70 22.35
C ALA A 23 6.74 -10.58 21.60
N ARG A 24 5.62 -10.00 21.17
CA ARG A 24 4.59 -10.72 20.42
C ARG A 24 5.05 -11.13 19.02
N LEU A 25 5.77 -10.25 18.32
CA LEU A 25 6.37 -10.59 17.03
C LEU A 25 7.43 -11.68 17.18
N SER A 26 8.32 -11.57 18.17
CA SER A 26 9.32 -12.61 18.45
C SER A 26 8.68 -13.97 18.75
N ALA A 27 7.57 -14.00 19.49
CA ALA A 27 6.83 -15.24 19.75
C ALA A 27 6.17 -15.81 18.48
N LEU A 28 5.68 -14.95 17.59
CA LEU A 28 5.10 -15.36 16.31
C LEU A 28 6.15 -15.98 15.37
N TRP A 29 7.35 -15.39 15.31
CA TRP A 29 8.45 -15.87 14.46
C TRP A 29 9.14 -17.13 14.99
N ALA A 30 8.89 -17.51 16.24
CA ALA A 30 9.34 -18.79 16.78
C ALA A 30 8.51 -19.99 16.29
N ILE A 31 7.44 -19.75 15.54
CA ILE A 31 6.58 -20.79 14.94
C ILE A 31 7.12 -21.08 13.54
N ASP A 32 7.56 -22.31 13.28
CA ASP A 32 8.13 -22.71 11.98
C ASP A 32 7.15 -22.51 10.81
N GLU A 33 5.86 -22.71 11.04
CA GLU A 33 4.81 -22.48 10.05
C GLU A 33 4.59 -21.00 9.71
N ALA A 34 5.10 -20.07 10.54
CA ALA A 34 4.96 -18.63 10.31
C ALA A 34 6.04 -18.07 9.36
N VAL A 35 7.01 -18.87 8.92
CA VAL A 35 8.09 -18.42 8.01
C VAL A 35 7.57 -17.72 6.74
N PRO A 36 6.54 -18.23 6.02
CA PRO A 36 6.00 -17.53 4.85
C PRO A 36 5.43 -16.14 5.19
N LEU A 37 4.79 -16.02 6.35
CA LEU A 37 4.25 -14.75 6.86
C LEU A 37 5.38 -13.79 7.22
N GLU A 38 6.43 -14.27 7.88
CA GLU A 38 7.60 -13.47 8.23
C GLU A 38 8.29 -12.91 6.98
N VAL A 39 8.53 -13.75 5.96
CA VAL A 39 9.14 -13.32 4.69
C VAL A 39 8.29 -12.26 3.98
N THR A 40 6.97 -12.46 3.96
CA THR A 40 6.04 -11.49 3.36
C THR A 40 6.03 -10.19 4.14
N TRP A 41 6.02 -10.26 5.47
CA TRP A 41 6.06 -9.09 6.35
C TRP A 41 7.37 -8.31 6.19
N LEU A 42 8.52 -8.98 6.14
CA LEU A 42 9.82 -8.36 5.92
C LEU A 42 9.87 -7.66 4.56
N THR A 43 9.35 -8.29 3.50
CA THR A 43 9.24 -7.65 2.18
C THR A 43 8.38 -6.39 2.25
N TYR A 44 7.25 -6.45 2.94
CA TYR A 44 6.41 -5.28 3.16
C TYR A 44 7.16 -4.15 3.89
N GLN A 45 7.92 -4.48 4.94
CA GLN A 45 8.74 -3.48 5.65
C GLN A 45 9.80 -2.87 4.73
N ASP A 46 10.50 -3.67 3.92
CA ASP A 46 11.53 -3.16 3.00
C ASP A 46 10.94 -2.18 1.97
N ILE A 47 9.72 -2.43 1.49
CA ILE A 47 8.99 -1.50 0.61
C ILE A 47 8.66 -0.20 1.35
N ILE A 48 8.15 -0.28 2.58
CA ILE A 48 7.83 0.89 3.40
C ILE A 48 9.08 1.72 3.70
N ASP A 49 10.19 1.07 4.06
CA ASP A 49 11.45 1.72 4.36
C ASP A 49 12.00 2.43 3.11
N ALA A 50 11.86 1.84 1.92
CA ALA A 50 12.24 2.48 0.67
C ALA A 50 11.46 3.78 0.40
N TYR A 51 10.12 3.75 0.53
CA TYR A 51 9.28 4.94 0.34
C TYR A 51 9.48 6.01 1.41
N ARG A 52 9.80 5.63 2.64
CA ARG A 52 10.01 6.56 3.77
C ARG A 52 11.45 7.06 3.87
N HIS A 53 12.35 6.58 3.03
CA HIS A 53 13.74 6.99 3.08
C HIS A 53 13.84 8.51 2.86
N PRO A 54 14.59 9.26 3.70
CA PRO A 54 14.66 10.72 3.58
C PRO A 54 15.35 11.17 2.29
N ASP A 55 16.25 10.33 1.76
CA ASP A 55 16.89 10.52 0.46
C ASP A 55 16.17 9.67 -0.60
N ALA A 56 15.62 10.34 -1.61
CA ALA A 56 14.84 9.73 -2.68
C ALA A 56 15.66 8.81 -3.60
N ASP A 57 16.93 9.13 -3.87
CA ASP A 57 17.79 8.30 -4.70
C ASP A 57 18.12 6.98 -3.99
N VAL A 58 18.34 7.06 -2.67
CA VAL A 58 18.53 5.87 -1.84
C VAL A 58 17.25 5.05 -1.76
N GLY A 59 16.08 5.69 -1.55
CA GLY A 59 14.79 5.02 -1.57
C GLY A 59 14.51 4.30 -2.89
N LYS A 60 14.79 4.95 -4.03
CA LYS A 60 14.65 4.37 -5.37
C LYS A 60 15.54 3.14 -5.56
N LYS A 61 16.77 3.17 -5.07
CA LYS A 61 17.71 2.02 -5.09
C LYS A 61 17.21 0.88 -4.20
N LEU A 62 16.73 1.19 -2.99
CA LEU A 62 16.17 0.18 -2.09
C LEU A 62 14.96 -0.52 -2.72
N LEU A 63 14.00 0.24 -3.27
CA LEU A 63 12.82 -0.35 -3.91
C LEU A 63 13.20 -1.16 -5.16
N THR A 64 14.17 -0.67 -5.94
CA THR A 64 14.75 -1.42 -7.07
C THR A 64 15.29 -2.79 -6.61
N SER A 65 16.08 -2.82 -5.54
CA SER A 65 16.62 -4.07 -4.99
C SER A 65 15.53 -5.00 -4.47
N VAL A 66 14.47 -4.47 -3.86
CA VAL A 66 13.32 -5.29 -3.43
C VAL A 66 12.66 -5.95 -4.64
N ILE A 67 12.34 -5.17 -5.69
CA ILE A 67 11.71 -5.67 -6.92
C ILE A 67 12.57 -6.76 -7.56
N ASP A 68 13.88 -6.53 -7.68
CA ASP A 68 14.81 -7.50 -8.27
C ASP A 68 14.89 -8.79 -7.45
N ARG A 69 14.88 -8.69 -6.11
CA ARG A 69 14.89 -9.88 -5.24
C ARG A 69 13.63 -10.70 -5.40
N ILE A 70 12.45 -10.08 -5.32
CA ILE A 70 11.17 -10.81 -5.32
C ILE A 70 10.73 -11.27 -6.71
N LYS A 71 11.28 -10.71 -7.80
CA LYS A 71 10.96 -11.21 -9.14
C LYS A 71 11.68 -12.53 -9.46
N THR A 72 12.85 -12.78 -8.86
CA THR A 72 13.68 -13.96 -9.15
C THR A 72 13.77 -14.98 -8.03
N ALA A 73 13.60 -14.59 -6.76
CA ALA A 73 14.01 -15.39 -5.62
C ALA A 73 12.88 -15.74 -4.64
N VAL A 74 11.66 -15.98 -5.13
CA VAL A 74 10.53 -16.40 -4.28
C VAL A 74 10.45 -17.94 -4.26
N PRO A 75 10.62 -18.59 -3.08
CA PRO A 75 10.43 -20.03 -2.92
C PRO A 75 9.01 -20.50 -3.25
N ALA A 76 8.84 -21.80 -3.50
CA ALA A 76 7.52 -22.43 -3.61
C ALA A 76 6.74 -22.29 -2.28
N GLY A 77 5.41 -22.11 -2.33
CA GLY A 77 4.57 -21.84 -1.16
C GLY A 77 4.43 -20.36 -0.79
N LEU A 78 4.91 -19.46 -1.67
CA LEU A 78 4.78 -18.00 -1.56
C LEU A 78 4.19 -17.42 -2.87
N GLU A 79 3.12 -18.03 -3.36
CA GLU A 79 2.54 -17.73 -4.68
C GLU A 79 2.09 -16.26 -4.80
N GLU A 80 1.49 -15.70 -3.75
CA GLU A 80 1.04 -14.31 -3.69
C GLU A 80 2.23 -13.34 -3.74
N LEU A 81 3.33 -13.67 -3.06
CA LEU A 81 4.55 -12.85 -3.10
C LEU A 81 5.19 -12.90 -4.49
N ALA A 82 5.19 -14.07 -5.13
CA ALA A 82 5.63 -14.19 -6.51
C ALA A 82 4.73 -13.39 -7.48
N GLN A 83 3.42 -13.37 -7.24
CA GLN A 83 2.48 -12.55 -8.01
C GLN A 83 2.72 -11.05 -7.80
N LEU A 84 2.98 -10.63 -6.56
CA LEU A 84 3.38 -9.26 -6.26
C LEU A 84 4.66 -8.90 -7.01
N GLY A 85 5.68 -9.76 -6.99
CA GLY A 85 6.94 -9.53 -7.72
C GLY A 85 6.74 -9.34 -9.22
N ARG A 86 5.91 -10.17 -9.86
CA ARG A 86 5.54 -10.00 -11.28
C ARG A 86 4.83 -8.67 -11.54
N THR A 87 3.94 -8.26 -10.63
CA THR A 87 3.19 -7.01 -10.76
C THR A 87 4.10 -5.80 -10.61
N LEU A 88 4.99 -5.81 -9.61
CA LEU A 88 5.93 -4.73 -9.36
C LEU A 88 6.94 -4.59 -10.50
N GLU A 89 7.45 -5.69 -11.06
CA GLU A 89 8.34 -5.62 -12.23
C GLU A 89 7.60 -5.07 -13.46
N LYS A 90 6.36 -5.52 -13.71
CA LYS A 90 5.56 -5.02 -14.85
C LYS A 90 5.28 -3.51 -14.75
N ARG A 91 5.19 -2.96 -13.54
CA ARG A 91 4.91 -1.54 -13.27
C ARG A 91 6.15 -0.79 -12.77
N ARG A 92 7.35 -1.36 -12.93
CA ARG A 92 8.60 -0.88 -12.34
C ARG A 92 8.83 0.60 -12.59
N ASP A 93 8.71 1.03 -13.85
CA ASP A 93 8.99 2.41 -14.23
C ASP A 93 8.00 3.38 -13.58
N ASP A 94 6.70 3.06 -13.60
CA ASP A 94 5.66 3.87 -12.95
C ASP A 94 5.87 3.99 -11.43
N ILE A 95 6.29 2.89 -10.81
CA ILE A 95 6.51 2.81 -9.36
C ILE A 95 7.74 3.62 -8.97
N LEU A 96 8.86 3.46 -9.70
CA LEU A 96 10.11 4.15 -9.41
C LEU A 96 10.04 5.64 -9.75
N ALA A 97 9.16 6.05 -10.67
CA ALA A 97 8.91 7.46 -10.96
C ALA A 97 8.38 8.25 -9.74
N TRP A 98 7.81 7.59 -8.74
CA TRP A 98 7.41 8.26 -7.48
C TRP A 98 8.56 9.04 -6.85
N PHE A 99 9.78 8.50 -6.89
CA PHE A 99 10.97 9.13 -6.31
C PHE A 99 11.45 10.36 -7.11
N ASP A 100 11.05 10.47 -8.38
CA ASP A 100 11.42 11.60 -9.25
C ASP A 100 10.45 12.79 -9.09
N HIS A 101 9.35 12.61 -8.35
CA HIS A 101 8.26 13.58 -8.20
C HIS A 101 8.02 13.97 -6.73
N PRO A 102 8.87 14.81 -6.14
CA PRO A 102 8.73 15.24 -4.74
C PRO A 102 7.40 15.95 -4.50
N GLY A 103 6.77 15.66 -3.37
CA GLY A 103 5.49 16.26 -2.97
C GLY A 103 4.23 15.57 -3.54
N SER A 104 4.40 14.47 -4.29
CA SER A 104 3.27 13.61 -4.67
C SER A 104 2.63 12.98 -3.43
N SER A 105 1.32 13.15 -3.27
CA SER A 105 0.57 12.57 -2.16
C SER A 105 -0.72 11.91 -2.65
N ASN A 106 -1.21 10.93 -1.90
CA ASN A 106 -2.50 10.31 -2.15
C ASN A 106 -3.68 11.16 -1.66
N GLY A 107 -3.42 12.27 -0.96
CA GLY A 107 -4.45 13.11 -0.33
C GLY A 107 -5.58 13.56 -1.27
N PRO A 108 -5.29 14.07 -2.48
CA PRO A 108 -6.34 14.42 -3.44
C PRO A 108 -7.21 13.22 -3.85
N THR A 109 -6.60 12.07 -4.11
CA THR A 109 -7.30 10.84 -4.49
C THR A 109 -8.14 10.30 -3.34
N GLU A 110 -7.59 10.30 -2.12
CA GLU A 110 -8.27 9.89 -0.90
C GLU A 110 -9.45 10.81 -0.57
N ALA A 111 -9.30 12.12 -0.76
CA ALA A 111 -10.38 13.08 -0.59
C ALA A 111 -11.54 12.81 -1.56
N ILE A 112 -11.25 12.45 -2.81
CA ILE A 112 -12.26 12.05 -3.79
C ILE A 112 -12.90 10.71 -3.40
N ASN A 113 -12.10 9.70 -3.02
CA ASN A 113 -12.62 8.40 -2.61
C ASN A 113 -13.54 8.51 -1.39
N GLY A 114 -13.17 9.29 -0.37
CA GLY A 114 -14.03 9.52 0.79
C GLY A 114 -15.37 10.15 0.41
N ARG A 115 -15.38 11.09 -0.55
CA ARG A 115 -16.65 11.65 -1.08
C ARG A 115 -17.47 10.60 -1.83
N LEU A 116 -16.83 9.76 -2.64
CA LEU A 116 -17.52 8.69 -3.38
C LEU A 116 -18.10 7.63 -2.45
N GLU A 117 -17.40 7.28 -1.38
CA GLU A 117 -17.87 6.33 -0.37
C GLU A 117 -19.08 6.88 0.38
N HIS A 118 -19.03 8.15 0.78
CA HIS A 118 -20.14 8.84 1.41
C HIS A 118 -21.38 8.87 0.50
N LEU A 119 -21.19 9.30 -0.76
CA LEU A 119 -22.25 9.34 -1.77
C LEU A 119 -22.84 7.95 -2.04
N ARG A 120 -22.01 6.90 -2.09
CA ARG A 120 -22.47 5.51 -2.25
C ARG A 120 -23.32 5.06 -1.06
N GLY A 121 -22.97 5.46 0.16
CA GLY A 121 -23.77 5.22 1.36
C GLY A 121 -25.16 5.85 1.26
N ILE A 122 -25.22 7.12 0.85
CA ILE A 122 -26.47 7.87 0.69
C ILE A 122 -27.34 7.30 -0.44
N ALA A 123 -26.72 6.86 -1.53
CA ALA A 123 -27.43 6.23 -2.64
C ALA A 123 -27.97 4.82 -2.30
N LEU A 124 -27.67 4.27 -1.11
CA LEU A 124 -27.98 2.90 -0.67
C LEU A 124 -27.33 1.82 -1.55
N GLY A 125 -26.11 2.10 -2.03
CA GLY A 125 -25.33 1.21 -2.87
C GLY A 125 -25.69 1.25 -4.36
N PHE A 126 -24.81 0.70 -5.19
CA PHE A 126 -24.92 0.71 -6.64
C PHE A 126 -25.65 -0.55 -7.14
N ARG A 127 -26.99 -0.52 -7.11
CA ARG A 127 -27.84 -1.63 -7.60
C ARG A 127 -28.56 -1.31 -8.90
N ASN A 128 -28.82 -0.02 -9.16
CA ASN A 128 -29.48 0.46 -10.37
C ASN A 128 -28.96 1.88 -10.68
N LEU A 129 -28.48 2.09 -11.90
CA LEU A 129 -27.84 3.34 -12.31
C LEU A 129 -28.78 4.56 -12.21
N VAL A 130 -30.06 4.41 -12.58
CA VAL A 130 -31.05 5.49 -12.54
C VAL A 130 -31.29 5.92 -11.09
N ASN A 131 -31.56 4.96 -10.20
CA ASN A 131 -31.79 5.25 -8.78
C ASN A 131 -30.55 5.83 -8.09
N TYR A 132 -29.37 5.29 -8.41
CA TYR A 132 -28.10 5.80 -7.90
C TYR A 132 -27.87 7.24 -8.32
N ARG A 133 -28.09 7.56 -9.61
CA ARG A 133 -27.96 8.93 -10.14
C ARG A 133 -28.94 9.89 -9.48
N LEU A 134 -30.21 9.52 -9.34
CA LEU A 134 -31.23 10.38 -8.72
C LEU A 134 -30.88 10.72 -7.27
N ARG A 135 -30.50 9.72 -6.46
CA ARG A 135 -30.11 9.93 -5.05
C ARG A 135 -28.82 10.72 -4.92
N SER A 136 -27.85 10.46 -5.79
CA SER A 136 -26.59 11.23 -5.85
C SER A 136 -26.83 12.70 -6.20
N LEU A 137 -27.75 12.98 -7.14
CA LEU A 137 -28.11 14.35 -7.53
C LEU A 137 -28.93 15.06 -6.46
N LEU A 138 -29.82 14.36 -5.74
CA LEU A 138 -30.54 14.92 -4.59
C LEU A 138 -29.56 15.40 -3.51
N GLU A 139 -28.57 14.58 -3.18
CA GLU A 139 -27.57 14.91 -2.16
C GLU A 139 -26.63 16.04 -2.59
N ALA A 140 -26.16 16.03 -3.84
CA ALA A 140 -25.25 17.06 -4.35
C ALA A 140 -25.92 18.42 -4.59
N GLY A 141 -27.20 18.60 -4.22
CA GLY A 141 -27.98 19.81 -4.49
C GLY A 141 -28.30 20.01 -5.97
N GLY A 142 -28.30 18.94 -6.77
CA GLY A 142 -28.62 18.92 -8.20
C GLY A 142 -30.11 19.14 -8.51
N PHE A 143 -30.95 19.22 -7.48
CA PHE A 143 -32.29 19.80 -7.55
C PHE A 143 -32.32 21.14 -6.81
N ARG A 144 -31.55 22.13 -7.30
CA ARG A 144 -31.90 23.52 -7.01
C ARG A 144 -33.16 23.83 -7.83
N PRO A 145 -34.30 24.13 -7.21
CA PRO A 145 -35.37 24.72 -7.97
C PRO A 145 -34.90 26.11 -8.41
N LEU A 146 -35.19 26.50 -9.66
CA LEU A 146 -35.13 27.89 -10.15
C LEU A 146 -36.20 28.75 -9.42
N ILE A 147 -36.27 28.66 -8.10
CA ILE A 147 -37.12 29.53 -7.29
C ILE A 147 -36.27 30.76 -7.02
N HIS A 148 -36.58 31.82 -7.76
CA HIS A 148 -36.27 33.25 -7.59
C HIS A 148 -35.91 33.97 -8.90
N SER A 149 -36.49 33.56 -10.04
CA SER A 149 -36.77 34.51 -11.13
C SER A 149 -38.26 34.76 -11.17
N LEU A 150 -38.71 35.79 -10.44
CA LEU A 150 -39.93 36.60 -10.60
C LEU A 150 -40.10 37.37 -9.27
N SER A 151 -39.24 38.36 -9.08
CA SER A 151 -39.53 39.57 -8.31
C SER A 151 -39.43 40.74 -9.28
#